data_AF-A0A7L0YTA3-F1
#
_entry.id   AF-A0A7L0YTA3-F1
#
_cell.length_a   1.000
_cell.length_b   1.000
_cell.length_c   1.000
_cell.angle_alpha   90.00
_cell.angle_beta   90.00
_cell.angle_gamma   90.00
#
_symmetry.space_group_name_H-M   'P 1'
#
loop_
_entity.id
_entity.type
_entity.pdbx_description
1 polymer ?
#
loop_
_entity_poly.entity_id
_entity_poly.type
_entity_poly.pdbx_seq_one_letter_code
_entity_poly.pdbx_strand_id
1 'polypeptide(L)'
;LHRFCSDCIVTALRTGNKECPTCRKKLVSKRSLRPDPNFDALISKIYPSRDEYEAHQDRVLAKLSRLHNQQALSSSIEEGLKMQAMHR
;
A
#
# COMPACT_ATOMS: atom_id res chain seq x y z
N LEU A 1 6.83 10.51 14.95
CA LEU A 1 5.38 10.79 14.71
C LEU A 1 4.95 9.96 13.51
N HIS A 2 4.03 8.99 13.67
CA HIS A 2 3.51 8.20 12.54
C HIS A 2 2.18 8.78 12.07
N ARG A 3 2.05 9.01 10.77
CA ARG A 3 0.88 9.61 10.12
C ARG A 3 0.18 8.56 9.27
N PHE A 4 -1.15 8.64 9.22
CA PHE A 4 -1.98 7.66 8.52
C PHE A 4 -3.18 8.37 7.90
N CYS A 5 -3.69 7.85 6.79
CA CYS A 5 -5.01 8.22 6.32
C CYS A 5 -6.07 7.85 7.37
N SER A 6 -7.10 8.68 7.53
CA SER A 6 -8.19 8.46 8.49
C SER A 6 -8.79 7.06 8.35
N ASP A 7 -9.12 6.65 7.13
CA ASP A 7 -9.82 5.38 6.88
C ASP A 7 -8.90 4.18 7.06
N CYS A 8 -7.62 4.32 6.66
CA CYS A 8 -6.62 3.26 6.83
C CYS A 8 -6.40 2.96 8.32
N ILE A 9 -6.22 3.98 9.17
CA ILE A 9 -5.98 3.75 10.60
C ILE A 9 -7.23 3.28 11.33
N VAL A 10 -8.42 3.75 10.93
CA VAL A 10 -9.68 3.25 11.48
C VAL A 10 -9.86 1.78 11.13
N THR A 11 -9.60 1.38 9.89
CA THR A 11 -9.71 -0.01 9.45
C THR A 11 -8.70 -0.89 10.16
N ALA A 12 -7.44 -0.47 10.24
CA ALA A 12 -6.39 -1.22 10.94
C ALA A 12 -6.70 -1.40 12.43
N LEU A 13 -7.25 -0.38 13.10
CA LEU A 13 -7.66 -0.49 14.49
C LEU A 13 -8.91 -1.36 14.67
N ARG A 14 -9.79 -1.47 13.68
CA ARG A 14 -10.98 -2.33 13.73
C ARG A 14 -10.61 -3.81 13.60
N THR A 15 -9.74 -4.15 12.65
CA THR A 15 -9.39 -5.54 12.31
C THR A 15 -8.13 -6.05 13.01
N GLY A 16 -7.26 -5.17 13.50
CA GLY A 16 -5.93 -5.52 14.02
C GLY A 16 -5.78 -5.49 15.54
N ASN A 17 -4.53 -5.72 15.97
CA ASN A 17 -4.13 -5.99 17.36
C ASN A 17 -4.03 -4.74 18.27
N LYS A 18 -4.73 -3.65 17.93
CA LYS A 18 -4.67 -2.38 18.70
C LYS A 18 -3.24 -1.88 18.91
N GLU A 19 -2.46 -1.91 17.84
CA GLU A 19 -1.07 -1.45 17.77
C GLU A 19 -0.88 -0.51 16.59
N CYS A 20 0.13 0.36 16.68
CA CYS A 20 0.53 1.24 15.59
C CYS A 20 1.06 0.41 14.41
N PRO A 21 0.53 0.57 13.17
CA PRO A 21 0.97 -0.19 12.00
C PRO A 21 2.47 -0.05 11.67
N THR A 22 3.09 1.05 12.09
CA THR A 22 4.50 1.34 11.77
C THR A 22 5.47 0.80 12.82
N CYS A 23 5.20 1.00 14.12
CA CYS A 23 6.14 0.66 15.19
C CYS A 23 5.65 -0.35 16.21
N ARG A 24 4.43 -0.89 16.04
CA ARG A 24 3.78 -1.86 16.94
C ARG A 24 3.59 -1.40 18.39
N LYS A 25 3.84 -0.13 18.71
CA LYS A 25 3.49 0.44 20.01
C LYS A 25 1.98 0.36 20.21
N LYS A 26 1.55 0.00 21.42
CA LYS A 26 0.13 -0.08 21.81
C LYS A 26 -0.65 1.18 21.42
N LEU A 27 -1.74 0.99 20.69
CA LEU A 27 -2.62 2.03 20.18
C LEU A 27 -4.07 1.53 20.30
N VAL A 28 -4.69 1.81 21.46
CA VAL A 28 -5.92 1.14 21.89
C VAL A 28 -7.14 1.52 21.03
N SER A 29 -7.22 2.77 20.59
CA SER A 29 -8.37 3.26 19.81
C SER A 29 -8.03 4.53 19.03
N LYS A 30 -8.96 4.97 18.18
CA LYS A 30 -8.87 6.24 17.45
C LYS A 30 -8.70 7.45 18.38
N ARG A 31 -9.17 7.37 19.64
CA ARG A 31 -9.01 8.46 20.62
C ARG A 31 -7.56 8.75 20.99
N SER A 32 -6.65 7.81 20.73
CA SER A 32 -5.21 8.00 20.91
C SER A 32 -4.53 8.74 19.74
N LEU A 33 -5.29 9.10 18.71
CA LEU A 33 -4.84 9.81 17.52
C LEU A 33 -5.45 11.20 17.46
N ARG A 34 -4.85 12.08 16.66
CA ARG A 34 -5.33 13.44 16.39
C ARG A 34 -5.25 13.70 14.89
N PRO A 35 -6.20 14.45 14.30
CA PRO A 35 -6.02 15.03 12.97
C PRO A 35 -4.80 15.96 12.94
N ASP A 36 -4.16 16.08 11.77
CA ASP A 36 -3.00 16.96 11.54
C ASP A 36 -3.31 17.91 10.36
N PRO A 37 -4.12 18.98 10.58
CA PRO A 37 -4.58 19.86 9.51
C PRO A 37 -3.43 20.58 8.78
N ASN A 38 -2.31 20.81 9.46
CA ASN A 38 -1.13 21.43 8.86
C ASN A 38 -0.49 20.50 7.82
N PHE A 39 -0.38 19.21 8.15
CA PHE A 39 0.13 18.23 7.20
C PHE A 39 -0.85 17.99 6.05
N ASP A 40 -2.16 17.96 6.33
CA ASP A 40 -3.19 17.87 5.28
C ASP A 40 -3.09 19.05 4.31
N ALA A 41 -2.96 20.28 4.83
CA ALA A 41 -2.79 21.49 4.02
C ALA A 41 -1.50 21.47 3.19
N LEU A 42 -0.40 20.94 3.75
CA LEU A 42 0.84 20.76 2.99
C LEU A 42 0.63 19.80 1.82
N ILE A 43 -0.01 18.66 2.07
CA ILE A 43 -0.27 17.68 1.00
C ILE A 43 -1.16 18.29 -0.08
N SER A 44 -2.22 19.02 0.29
CA SER A 44 -3.10 19.70 -0.68
C SER A 44 -2.38 20.77 -1.51
N LYS A 45 -1.35 21.44 -0.97
CA LYS A 45 -0.54 22.39 -1.74
C LYS A 45 0.39 21.70 -2.75
N ILE A 46 0.95 20.55 -2.38
CA ILE A 46 1.86 19.78 -3.24
C ILE A 46 1.07 19.01 -4.31
N TYR A 47 -0.09 18.48 -3.94
CA TYR A 47 -0.98 17.71 -4.81
C TYR A 47 -2.39 18.33 -4.79
N PRO A 48 -2.62 19.42 -5.54
CA PRO A 48 -3.89 20.15 -5.54
C PRO A 48 -5.09 19.30 -5.99
N SER A 49 -4.86 18.36 -6.91
CA SER A 49 -5.84 17.39 -7.38
C SER A 49 -5.32 15.98 -7.08
N ARG A 50 -5.87 15.35 -6.03
CA ARG A 50 -5.51 13.98 -5.64
C ARG A 50 -5.88 12.99 -6.75
N ASP A 51 -7.09 13.13 -7.29
CA ASP A 51 -7.64 12.22 -8.30
C ASP A 51 -6.80 12.23 -9.58
N GLU A 52 -6.34 13.40 -10.02
CA GLU A 52 -5.43 13.50 -11.17
C GLU A 52 -4.09 12.83 -10.90
N TYR A 53 -3.54 13.01 -9.69
CA TYR A 53 -2.29 12.37 -9.29
C TYR A 53 -2.43 10.85 -9.25
N GLU A 54 -3.49 10.33 -8.64
CA GLU A 54 -3.78 8.89 -8.57
C GLU A 54 -3.99 8.30 -9.98
N ALA A 55 -4.80 8.96 -10.82
CA ALA A 55 -4.99 8.54 -12.20
C ALA A 55 -3.70 8.59 -13.04
N HIS A 56 -2.81 9.55 -12.78
CA HIS A 56 -1.49 9.58 -13.41
C HIS A 56 -0.63 8.41 -12.93
N GLN A 57 -0.58 8.17 -11.62
CA GLN A 57 0.17 7.08 -11.02
C GLN A 57 -0.29 5.72 -11.56
N ASP A 58 -1.60 5.47 -11.61
CA ASP A 58 -2.18 4.25 -12.14
C ASP A 58 -1.83 4.03 -13.62
N ARG A 59 -1.85 5.09 -14.43
CA ARG A 59 -1.44 5.02 -15.85
C ARG A 59 0.03 4.66 -15.98
N VAL A 60 0.92 5.23 -15.16
CA VAL A 60 2.35 4.92 -15.17
C VAL A 60 2.59 3.47 -14.73
N LEU A 61 1.93 3.02 -13.66
CA LEU A 61 2.03 1.64 -13.17
C LEU A 61 1.50 0.64 -14.21
N ALA A 62 0.39 0.93 -14.88
CA ALA A 62 -0.14 0.11 -15.96
C ALA A 62 0.80 0.04 -17.18
N LYS A 63 1.52 1.12 -17.49
CA LYS A 63 2.54 1.10 -18.54
C LYS A 63 3.73 0.23 -18.12
N LEU A 64 4.20 0.35 -16.89
CA LEU A 64 5.31 -0.44 -16.38
C LEU A 64 4.97 -1.93 -16.32
N SER A 65 3.74 -2.28 -15.88
CA SER A 65 3.30 -3.67 -15.84
C SER A 65 3.24 -4.31 -17.22
N ARG A 66 2.84 -3.56 -18.26
CA ARG A 66 2.86 -4.02 -19.66
C ARG A 66 4.27 -4.24 -20.20
N LEU A 67 5.23 -3.44 -19.76
CA LEU A 67 6.64 -3.57 -20.19
C LEU A 67 7.35 -4.72 -19.46
N HIS A 68 6.87 -5.13 -18.30
CA HIS A 68 7.33 -6.35 -17.66
C HIS A 68 6.73 -7.58 -18.36
N ASN A 69 7.61 -8.48 -18.83
CA ASN A 69 7.23 -9.76 -19.42
C ASN A 69 6.79 -10.75 -18.33
N GLN A 70 5.75 -10.36 -17.59
CA GLN A 70 5.21 -11.10 -16.45
C GLN A 70 4.80 -12.51 -16.86
N GLN A 71 4.32 -12.66 -18.09
CA GLN A 71 3.94 -13.94 -18.68
C GLN A 71 5.11 -14.90 -18.84
N ALA A 72 6.23 -14.46 -19.43
CA ALA A 72 7.42 -15.32 -19.57
C ALA A 72 8.02 -15.70 -18.21
N LEU A 73 8.03 -14.78 -17.24
CA LEU A 73 8.47 -15.09 -15.88
C LEU A 73 7.56 -16.12 -15.21
N SER A 74 6.24 -15.95 -15.31
CA SER A 74 5.26 -16.91 -14.76
C SER A 74 5.39 -18.29 -15.38
N SER A 75 5.52 -18.39 -16.71
CA SER A 75 5.72 -19.66 -17.40
C SER A 75 7.02 -20.36 -16.98
N SER A 76 8.12 -19.61 -16.87
CA SER A 76 9.41 -20.15 -16.43
C SER A 76 9.36 -20.68 -14.99
N ILE A 77 8.66 -19.98 -14.08
CA ILE A 77 8.47 -20.44 -12.70
C ILE A 77 7.63 -21.72 -12.66
N GLU A 78 6.55 -21.79 -13.43
CA GLU A 78 5.67 -22.96 -13.47
C GLU A 78 6.39 -24.20 -14.00
N GLU A 79 7.18 -24.05 -15.07
CA GLU A 79 8.02 -25.13 -15.60
C GLU A 79 9.05 -25.60 -14.58
N GLY A 80 9.71 -24.67 -13.87
CA GLY A 80 10.66 -25.00 -12.82
C GLY A 80 10.03 -25.81 -11.67
N LEU A 81 8.82 -25.44 -11.24
CA LEU A 81 8.08 -26.18 -10.22
C LEU A 81 7.69 -27.59 -10.69
N LYS A 82 7.26 -27.75 -11.94
CA LYS A 82 6.94 -29.06 -12.53
C LYS A 82 8.17 -29.97 -12.58
N MET A 83 9.32 -29.43 -13.01
CA MET A 83 10.58 -30.18 -13.04
C MET A 83 11.02 -30.63 -11.65
N GLN A 84 10.90 -29.78 -10.64
CA GLN A 84 11.23 -30.13 -9.26
C GLN A 84 10.30 -31.20 -8.68
N ALA A 85 9.01 -31.18 -9.05
CA ALA A 85 8.04 -32.18 -8.63
C ALA A 85 8.29 -33.56 -9.27
N MET A 86 8.81 -33.60 -10.50
CA MET A 86 9.18 -34.84 -11.19
C MET A 86 10.43 -35.52 -10.60
N HIS A 87 11.27 -34.75 -9.88
CA HIS A 87 12.52 -35.22 -9.29
C HIS A 87 12.42 -35.46 -7.76
N ARG A 88 11.20 -35.49 -7.21
CA ARG A 88 10.90 -35.91 -5.84
C ARG A 88 10.38 -37.35 -5.82
#